data_AF-A0A7J8LHP3-F1
#
_entry.id   AF-A0A7J8LHP3-F1
#
_cell.length_a   1.000
_cell.length_b   1.000
_cell.length_c   1.000
_cell.angle_alpha   90.00
_cell.angle_beta   90.00
_cell.angle_gamma   90.00
#
_symmetry.space_group_name_H-M   'P 1'
#
loop_
_entity.id
_entity.type
_entity.pdbx_description
1 polymer ?
#
loop_
_entity_poly.entity_id
_entity_poly.type
_entity_poly.pdbx_seq_one_letter_code
_entity_poly.pdbx_strand_id
1 'polypeptide(L)'
;MFFVWKDASLQGYPESPKSVVLITGTSEYNMVSLNSTLKACLWEMGSPFLPCKTRSGLLVAKAHSLRMWLKDSPFCLDLELKNAPSLPELNSIQLIEGCFIRRGLVPAFKDITERLGLVRPKKFARLALLSDEKREKAIEADIEG
;
A
#
# COMPACT_ATOMS: atom_id res chain seq x y z
N MET A 1 6.36 7.02 -31.62
CA MET A 1 5.69 6.95 -30.30
C MET A 1 5.82 8.32 -29.65
N PHE A 2 4.76 9.13 -29.70
CA PHE A 2 4.79 10.50 -29.18
C PHE A 2 4.49 10.49 -27.68
N PHE A 3 5.49 10.83 -26.86
CA PHE A 3 5.26 11.20 -25.47
C PHE A 3 4.84 12.67 -25.45
N VAL A 4 3.56 12.95 -25.24
CA VAL A 4 3.10 14.31 -24.93
C VAL A 4 3.30 14.52 -23.43
N TRP A 5 4.41 15.17 -23.07
CA TRP A 5 4.49 15.88 -21.80
C TRP A 5 3.49 17.04 -21.87
N LYS A 6 2.42 16.99 -21.08
CA LYS A 6 1.63 18.21 -20.85
C LYS A 6 2.50 19.13 -20.01
N ASP A 7 2.79 20.29 -20.58
CA ASP A 7 3.44 21.42 -19.94
C ASP A 7 2.74 21.72 -18.61
N ALA A 8 3.43 21.51 -17.49
CA ALA A 8 2.95 21.89 -16.17
C ALA A 8 3.20 23.40 -16.03
N SER A 9 2.34 24.20 -16.65
CA SER A 9 2.48 25.66 -16.59
C SER A 9 2.33 26.16 -15.15
N LEU A 10 3.26 27.01 -14.73
CA LEU A 10 3.21 27.75 -13.45
C LEU A 10 2.06 28.77 -13.38
N GLN A 11 1.19 28.81 -14.38
CA GLN A 11 0.02 29.71 -14.49
C GLN A 11 -1.25 28.99 -15.00
N GLY A 12 -1.34 27.66 -14.81
CA GLY A 12 -2.54 26.89 -15.11
C GLY A 12 -3.18 26.33 -13.85
N TYR A 13 -4.49 26.14 -13.85
CA TYR A 13 -5.15 25.19 -12.96
C TYR A 13 -5.13 23.83 -13.67
N PRO A 14 -4.07 23.01 -13.54
CA PRO A 14 -4.01 21.73 -14.23
C PRO A 14 -5.23 20.90 -13.83
N GLU A 15 -5.90 20.35 -14.84
CA GLU A 15 -6.99 19.41 -14.60
C GLU A 15 -6.46 18.26 -13.74
N SER A 16 -7.25 17.90 -12.72
CA SER A 16 -6.92 16.77 -11.87
C SER A 16 -6.76 15.52 -12.74
N PRO A 17 -5.65 14.78 -12.64
CA PRO A 17 -5.45 13.57 -13.43
C PRO A 17 -6.59 12.58 -13.15
N LYS A 18 -6.95 11.73 -14.11
CA LYS A 18 -7.97 10.67 -13.87
C LYS A 18 -7.46 9.61 -12.89
N SER A 19 -6.16 9.34 -12.93
CA SER A 19 -5.48 8.36 -12.08
C SER A 19 -4.02 8.74 -11.87
N VAL A 20 -3.45 8.27 -10.76
CA VAL A 20 -2.02 8.32 -10.46
C VAL A 20 -1.45 6.92 -10.60
N VAL A 21 -0.24 6.83 -11.17
CA VAL A 21 0.45 5.57 -11.43
C VAL A 21 1.81 5.60 -10.76
N LEU A 22 2.10 4.58 -9.95
CA LEU A 22 3.43 4.30 -9.41
C LEU A 22 4.08 3.22 -10.28
N ILE A 23 5.23 3.54 -10.84
CA ILE A 23 6.03 2.61 -11.63
C ILE A 23 7.11 2.06 -10.70
N THR A 24 7.00 0.78 -10.37
CA THR A 24 7.95 0.10 -9.49
C THR A 24 8.89 -0.82 -10.25
N GLY A 25 8.57 -1.10 -11.51
CA GLY A 25 9.20 -2.19 -12.28
C GLY A 25 8.86 -3.57 -11.71
N THR A 26 9.47 -4.60 -12.30
CA THR A 26 9.33 -6.01 -11.90
C THR A 26 10.65 -6.62 -11.47
N SER A 27 11.73 -5.83 -11.41
CA SER A 27 13.05 -6.30 -11.05
C SER A 27 13.12 -6.66 -9.57
N GLU A 28 13.86 -7.72 -9.28
CA GLU A 28 14.25 -8.10 -7.94
C GLU A 28 15.74 -7.86 -7.78
N TYR A 29 16.14 -7.29 -6.63
CA TYR A 29 17.54 -7.07 -6.28
C TYR A 29 17.79 -7.66 -4.90
N ASN A 30 18.83 -8.48 -4.75
CA ASN A 30 19.12 -9.23 -3.52
C ASN A 30 17.90 -10.02 -3.00
N MET A 31 17.15 -10.65 -3.91
CA MET A 31 15.90 -11.36 -3.59
C MET A 31 14.80 -10.45 -3.01
N VAL A 32 14.88 -9.13 -3.21
CA VAL A 32 13.87 -8.15 -2.76
C VAL A 32 13.16 -7.53 -3.95
N SER A 33 11.83 -7.53 -3.90
CA SER A 33 10.95 -6.87 -4.86
C SER A 33 10.45 -5.52 -4.33
N LEU A 34 10.78 -4.45 -5.05
CA LEU A 34 10.25 -3.11 -4.78
C LEU A 34 8.72 -3.07 -4.95
N ASN A 35 8.18 -3.79 -5.95
CA ASN A 35 6.74 -3.85 -6.21
C ASN A 35 6.00 -4.45 -5.02
N SER A 36 6.44 -5.62 -4.54
CA SER A 36 5.82 -6.31 -3.41
C SER A 36 5.92 -5.47 -2.13
N THR A 37 7.10 -4.90 -1.89
CA THR A 37 7.36 -4.03 -0.73
C THR A 37 6.43 -2.82 -0.70
N LEU A 38 6.36 -2.06 -1.80
CA LEU A 38 5.48 -0.88 -1.86
C LEU A 38 4.00 -1.27 -1.77
N LYS A 39 3.61 -2.40 -2.38
CA LYS A 39 2.25 -2.92 -2.29
C LYS A 39 1.86 -3.22 -0.84
N ALA A 40 2.72 -3.93 -0.09
CA ALA A 40 2.47 -4.24 1.32
C ALA A 40 2.33 -2.96 2.16
N CYS A 41 3.29 -2.02 2.04
CA CYS A 41 3.25 -0.75 2.76
C CYS A 41 1.98 0.07 2.45
N LEU A 42 1.63 0.20 1.16
CA LEU A 42 0.46 0.97 0.74
C LEU A 42 -0.83 0.32 1.25
N TRP A 43 -0.92 -1.00 1.22
CA TRP A 43 -2.12 -1.71 1.66
C TRP A 43 -2.29 -1.71 3.16
N GLU A 44 -1.21 -1.79 3.92
CA GLU A 44 -1.22 -1.59 5.36
C GLU A 44 -1.87 -0.25 5.73
N MET A 45 -1.55 0.81 4.99
CA MET A 45 -2.10 2.15 5.21
C MET A 45 -3.51 2.32 4.63
N GLY A 46 -4.12 1.28 4.04
CA GLY A 46 -5.44 1.33 3.41
C GLY A 46 -5.47 2.16 2.12
N SER A 47 -4.32 2.35 1.49
CA SER A 47 -4.17 3.17 0.29
C SER A 47 -4.97 2.63 -0.90
N PRO A 48 -5.50 3.48 -1.80
CA PRO A 48 -6.30 3.03 -2.94
C PRO A 48 -5.48 2.48 -4.12
N PHE A 49 -4.16 2.35 -3.98
CA PHE A 49 -3.30 1.79 -5.03
C PHE A 49 -3.53 0.28 -5.20
N LEU A 50 -3.81 -0.11 -6.44
CA LEU A 50 -4.03 -1.49 -6.85
C LEU A 50 -3.05 -1.89 -7.96
N PRO A 51 -2.63 -3.16 -8.05
CA PRO A 51 -1.90 -3.67 -9.21
C PRO A 51 -2.64 -3.38 -10.52
N CYS A 52 -1.90 -2.91 -11.52
CA CYS A 52 -2.45 -2.72 -12.85
C CYS A 52 -2.82 -4.09 -13.46
N LYS A 53 -4.04 -4.21 -14.00
CA LYS A 53 -4.53 -5.46 -14.58
C LYS A 53 -3.83 -5.85 -15.89
N THR A 54 -3.26 -4.88 -16.60
CA THR A 54 -2.73 -5.07 -17.96
C THR A 54 -1.22 -4.99 -18.03
N ARG A 55 -0.54 -4.49 -16.99
CA ARG A 55 0.92 -4.32 -16.97
C ARG A 55 1.47 -4.64 -15.58
N SER A 56 2.51 -5.46 -15.53
CA SER A 56 3.24 -5.78 -14.31
C SER A 56 4.13 -4.61 -13.87
N GLY A 57 4.41 -4.51 -12.56
CA GLY A 57 5.27 -3.47 -12.01
C GLY A 57 4.65 -2.07 -11.94
N LEU A 58 3.32 -1.98 -12.05
CA LEU A 58 2.57 -0.74 -11.91
C LEU A 58 1.51 -0.87 -10.82
N LEU A 59 1.41 0.16 -9.97
CA LEU A 59 0.29 0.35 -9.05
C LEU A 59 -0.50 1.59 -9.47
N VAL A 60 -1.82 1.50 -9.52
CA VAL A 60 -2.71 2.56 -10.02
C VAL A 60 -3.75 2.92 -8.97
N ALA A 61 -3.95 4.21 -8.75
CA ALA A 61 -5.02 4.76 -7.92
C ALA A 61 -5.88 5.74 -8.74
N LYS A 62 -7.20 5.66 -8.62
CA LYS A 62 -8.11 6.69 -9.16
C LYS A 62 -7.90 7.98 -8.38
N ALA A 63 -7.83 9.12 -9.07
CA ALA A 63 -7.47 10.38 -8.42
C ALA A 63 -8.46 10.82 -7.34
N HIS A 64 -9.76 10.61 -7.55
CA HIS A 64 -10.76 10.89 -6.52
C HIS A 64 -10.55 10.06 -5.24
N SER A 65 -10.33 8.74 -5.39
CA SER A 65 -10.07 7.86 -4.25
C SER A 65 -8.77 8.20 -3.54
N LEU A 66 -7.73 8.55 -4.30
CA LEU A 66 -6.45 8.99 -3.74
C LEU A 66 -6.60 10.29 -2.96
N ARG A 67 -7.32 11.28 -3.51
CA ARG A 67 -7.60 12.55 -2.83
C ARG A 67 -8.33 12.34 -1.51
N MET A 68 -9.37 11.50 -1.50
CA MET A 68 -10.11 11.19 -0.28
C MET A 68 -9.21 10.49 0.75
N TRP A 69 -8.41 9.50 0.32
CA TRP A 69 -7.49 8.83 1.22
C TRP A 69 -6.43 9.77 1.80
N LEU A 70 -5.82 10.63 0.98
CA LEU A 70 -4.85 11.63 1.46
C LEU A 70 -5.46 12.61 2.48
N LYS A 71 -6.74 12.95 2.32
CA LYS A 71 -7.46 13.85 3.23
C LYS A 71 -7.81 13.18 4.57
N ASP A 72 -8.27 11.93 4.52
CA ASP A 72 -8.92 11.29 5.68
C ASP A 72 -7.99 10.29 6.40
N SER A 73 -6.87 9.90 5.79
CA SER A 73 -5.98 8.88 6.34
C SER A 73 -5.13 9.45 7.48
N PRO A 74 -5.14 8.83 8.68
CA PRO A 74 -4.23 9.24 9.77
C PRO A 74 -2.75 9.07 9.38
N PHE A 75 -2.43 8.15 8.46
CA PHE A 75 -1.08 7.97 7.93
C PHE A 75 -0.62 9.13 7.04
N CYS A 76 -1.54 9.96 6.55
CA CYS A 76 -1.25 11.11 5.69
C CYS A 76 -1.39 12.45 6.42
N LEU A 77 -1.94 12.44 7.64
CA LEU A 77 -2.08 13.65 8.48
C LEU A 77 -0.81 13.93 9.30
N ASP A 78 -0.04 12.89 9.62
CA ASP A 78 1.23 12.97 10.35
C ASP A 78 2.41 13.03 9.37
N LEU A 79 2.52 14.15 8.63
CA LEU A 79 3.63 14.42 7.71
C LEU A 79 4.78 15.17 8.38
N GLU A 80 4.70 15.41 9.69
CA GLU A 80 5.81 15.97 10.43
C GLU A 80 6.95 14.96 10.41
N LEU A 81 8.11 15.41 9.93
CA LEU A 81 9.35 14.66 10.07
C LEU A 81 9.65 14.56 11.57
N LYS A 82 9.21 13.45 12.19
CA LYS A 82 9.53 13.16 13.57
C LYS A 82 11.02 12.98 13.66
N ASN A 83 11.67 13.96 14.28
CA ASN A 83 13.07 13.88 14.62
C ASN A 83 13.17 12.89 15.79
N ALA A 84 13.20 11.59 15.47
CA ALA A 84 13.35 10.53 16.45
C ALA A 84 14.83 10.56 16.92
N PRO A 85 15.13 11.05 18.13
CA PRO A 85 16.50 11.21 18.59
C PRO A 85 17.16 9.86 18.89
N SER A 86 16.36 8.81 19.03
CA SER A 86 16.79 7.43 19.18
C SER A 86 16.33 6.61 17.98
N LEU A 87 17.23 5.72 17.53
CA LEU A 87 16.82 4.64 16.64
C LEU A 87 15.80 3.76 17.37
N PRO A 88 14.79 3.23 16.67
CA PRO A 88 13.90 2.23 17.27
C PRO A 88 14.73 1.08 17.83
N GLU A 89 14.45 0.65 19.07
CA GLU A 89 15.19 -0.43 19.75
C GLU A 89 15.17 -1.76 18.97
N LEU A 90 14.18 -1.93 18.10
CA LEU A 90 14.03 -3.08 17.22
C LEU A 90 13.83 -2.61 15.78
N ASN A 91 14.50 -3.28 14.84
CA ASN A 91 14.21 -3.09 13.43
C ASN A 91 12.73 -3.41 13.18
N SER A 92 11.97 -2.36 12.88
CA SER A 92 10.52 -2.40 12.70
C SER A 92 10.13 -3.04 11.38
N ILE A 93 11.10 -3.44 10.56
CA ILE A 93 10.93 -4.06 9.24
C ILE A 93 11.55 -5.46 9.24
N GLN A 94 10.86 -6.41 8.62
CA GLN A 94 11.33 -7.77 8.36
C GLN A 94 11.22 -8.10 6.86
N LEU A 95 12.18 -8.87 6.35
CA LEU A 95 12.15 -9.39 4.98
C LEU A 95 11.41 -10.73 4.98
N ILE A 96 10.31 -10.82 4.24
CA ILE A 96 9.52 -12.04 4.09
C ILE A 96 9.18 -12.22 2.62
N GLU A 97 9.55 -13.36 2.04
CA GLU A 97 9.26 -13.70 0.64
C GLU A 97 9.67 -12.58 -0.34
N GLY A 98 10.82 -11.96 -0.08
CA GLY A 98 11.32 -10.85 -0.89
C GLY A 98 10.58 -9.51 -0.72
N CYS A 99 9.74 -9.39 0.30
CA CYS A 99 8.99 -8.18 0.64
C CYS A 99 9.42 -7.65 2.01
N PHE A 100 9.76 -6.36 2.08
CA PHE A 100 9.92 -5.70 3.38
C PHE A 100 8.55 -5.37 3.97
N ILE A 101 8.27 -5.88 5.16
CA ILE A 101 6.99 -5.72 5.87
C ILE A 101 7.29 -5.26 7.29
N ARG A 102 6.42 -4.43 7.88
CA ARG A 102 6.56 -4.09 9.30
C ARG A 102 6.46 -5.35 10.16
N ARG A 103 7.38 -5.54 11.11
CA ARG A 103 7.45 -6.74 11.97
C ARG A 103 6.11 -7.09 12.60
N GLY A 104 5.37 -6.10 13.12
CA GLY A 104 4.06 -6.32 13.73
C GLY A 104 2.95 -6.69 12.73
N LEU A 105 3.13 -6.39 11.45
CA LEU A 105 2.17 -6.70 10.39
C LEU A 105 2.36 -8.12 9.83
N VAL A 106 3.53 -8.72 10.01
CA VAL A 106 3.89 -10.03 9.44
C VAL A 106 2.84 -11.13 9.72
N PRO A 107 2.39 -11.36 10.96
CA PRO A 107 1.42 -12.42 11.23
C PRO A 107 0.10 -12.18 10.50
N ALA A 108 -0.39 -10.95 10.55
CA ALA A 108 -1.62 -10.53 9.87
C ALA A 108 -1.54 -10.69 8.35
N PHE A 109 -0.40 -10.30 7.77
CA PHE A 109 -0.18 -10.40 6.34
C PHE A 109 -0.25 -11.86 5.86
N LYS A 110 0.41 -12.78 6.57
CA LYS A 110 0.38 -14.22 6.25
C LYS A 110 -1.03 -14.78 6.37
N ASP A 111 -1.68 -14.58 7.51
CA ASP A 111 -3.03 -15.10 7.77
C ASP A 111 -4.06 -14.62 6.73
N ILE A 112 -4.08 -13.31 6.42
CA ILE A 112 -4.99 -12.75 5.41
C ILE A 112 -4.68 -13.31 4.02
N THR A 113 -3.40 -13.38 3.64
CA THR A 113 -3.00 -13.81 2.28
C THR A 113 -3.23 -15.29 2.05
N GLU A 114 -2.95 -16.13 3.06
CA GLU A 114 -3.17 -17.58 2.98
C GLU A 114 -4.66 -17.94 2.94
N ARG A 115 -5.50 -17.26 3.74
CA ARG A 115 -6.92 -17.60 3.86
C ARG A 115 -7.82 -16.92 2.83
N LEU A 116 -7.54 -15.67 2.48
CA LEU A 116 -8.40 -14.86 1.60
C LEU A 116 -7.75 -14.49 0.27
N GLY A 117 -6.45 -14.77 0.08
CA GLY A 117 -5.72 -14.39 -1.12
C GLY A 117 -5.66 -12.87 -1.31
N LEU A 118 -5.87 -12.42 -2.55
CA LEU A 118 -5.75 -11.00 -2.91
C LEU A 118 -7.01 -10.21 -2.55
N VAL A 119 -7.00 -9.55 -1.39
CA VAL A 119 -8.11 -8.68 -0.93
C VAL A 119 -7.93 -7.21 -1.32
N ARG A 120 -9.01 -6.42 -1.23
CA ARG A 120 -8.94 -4.97 -1.43
C ARG A 120 -8.10 -4.30 -0.32
N PRO A 121 -7.32 -3.25 -0.61
CA PRO A 121 -6.46 -2.59 0.37
C PRO A 121 -7.19 -2.11 1.63
N LYS A 122 -8.39 -1.54 1.48
CA LYS A 122 -9.20 -1.12 2.64
C LYS A 122 -9.60 -2.30 3.53
N LYS A 123 -9.91 -3.46 2.93
CA LYS A 123 -10.24 -4.67 3.68
C LYS A 123 -8.99 -5.23 4.35
N PHE A 124 -7.86 -5.27 3.63
CA PHE A 124 -6.56 -5.64 4.19
C PHE A 124 -6.22 -4.79 5.42
N ALA A 125 -6.20 -3.47 5.29
CA ALA A 125 -5.91 -2.56 6.40
C ALA A 125 -6.84 -2.78 7.59
N ARG A 126 -8.15 -2.93 7.34
CA ARG A 126 -9.12 -3.19 8.40
C ARG A 126 -8.81 -4.49 9.15
N LEU A 127 -8.52 -5.59 8.45
CA LEU A 127 -8.19 -6.88 9.05
C LEU A 127 -6.80 -6.87 9.73
N ALA A 128 -5.84 -6.17 9.14
CA ALA A 128 -4.48 -6.06 9.66
C ALA A 128 -4.42 -5.34 11.02
N LEU A 129 -5.30 -4.35 11.22
CA LEU A 129 -5.37 -3.56 12.46
C LEU A 129 -6.16 -4.25 13.58
N LEU A 130 -6.78 -5.42 13.33
CA LEU A 130 -7.47 -6.20 14.36
C LEU A 130 -6.46 -7.02 15.19
N SER A 131 -6.83 -7.31 16.45
CA SER A 131 -6.18 -8.35 17.24
C SER A 131 -6.41 -9.72 16.61
N ASP A 132 -5.55 -10.70 16.90
CA ASP A 132 -5.58 -12.03 16.28
C ASP A 132 -6.95 -12.70 16.39
N GLU A 133 -7.55 -12.77 17.58
CA GLU A 133 -8.88 -13.34 17.79
C GLU A 133 -9.99 -12.62 16.98
N LYS A 134 -9.89 -11.30 16.83
CA LYS A 134 -10.90 -10.52 16.10
C LYS A 134 -10.72 -10.67 14.60
N ARG A 135 -9.47 -10.77 14.15
CA ARG A 135 -9.12 -11.03 12.75
C ARG A 135 -9.61 -12.41 12.33
N GLU A 136 -9.37 -13.44 13.13
CA GLU A 136 -9.83 -14.81 12.86
C GLU A 136 -11.35 -14.87 12.65
N LYS A 137 -12.13 -14.33 13.60
CA LYS A 137 -13.59 -14.25 13.50
C LYS A 137 -14.05 -13.47 12.27
N ALA A 138 -13.36 -12.36 11.95
CA ALA A 138 -13.71 -11.53 10.80
C ALA A 138 -13.37 -12.21 9.46
N ILE A 139 -12.35 -13.07 9.41
CA ILE A 139 -12.00 -13.87 8.24
C ILE A 139 -13.02 -15.01 8.07
N GLU A 140 -13.37 -15.72 9.14
CA GLU A 140 -14.37 -16.79 9.10
C GLU A 140 -15.72 -16.28 8.60
N ALA A 141 -16.22 -15.18 9.18
CA ALA A 141 -17.47 -14.57 8.74
C ALA A 141 -17.45 -14.16 7.26
N ASP A 142 -16.30 -13.75 6.73
CA ASP A 142 -16.16 -13.37 5.32
C ASP A 142 -16.09 -14.59 4.37
N ILE A 143 -15.62 -15.74 4.88
CA ILE A 143 -15.65 -17.01 4.15
C ILE A 143 -17.06 -17.61 4.15
N GLU A 144 -17.79 -17.49 5.26
CA GLU A 144 -19.13 -18.06 5.43
C GLU A 144 -20.23 -17.28 4.68
N GLY A 145 -20.03 -15.96 4.46
CA GLY A 145 -20.91 -15.11 3.64
C GLY A 145 -21.76 -14.13 4.43
#